data_AF-A0AA40T2Z3-F1
#
_entry.id   AF-A0AA40T2Z3-F1
#
_cell.length_a   1.000
_cell.length_b   1.000
_cell.length_c   1.000
_cell.angle_alpha   90.00
_cell.angle_beta   90.00
_cell.angle_gamma   90.00
#
_symmetry.space_group_name_H-M   'P 1'
#
loop_
_entity.id
_entity.type
_entity.pdbx_description
1 polymer ?
#
loop_
_entity_poly.entity_id
_entity_poly.type
_entity_poly.pdbx_seq_one_letter_code
_entity_poly.pdbx_strand_id
1 'polypeptide(L)'
;MDKPILEKDGMKSEFGINVTWYAAVHSHPLNKGKYSYAIATHNVLERNLFPLADFDSCLFGCYDTPRQALNAGVEEAQNRASDFGKNIR
;
A
#
# COMPACT_ATOMS: atom_id res chain seq x y z
N MET A 1 5.44 -8.29 -10.23
CA MET A 1 5.98 -8.26 -8.86
C MET A 1 6.14 -9.68 -8.39
N ASP A 2 7.23 -9.97 -7.67
CA ASP A 2 7.36 -11.23 -6.94
C ASP A 2 6.27 -11.36 -5.87
N LYS A 3 6.03 -12.59 -5.42
CA LYS A 3 5.06 -12.89 -4.36
C LYS A 3 5.34 -12.01 -3.12
N PRO A 4 4.31 -11.38 -2.53
CA PRO A 4 4.49 -10.56 -1.34
C PRO A 4 5.04 -11.39 -0.17
N ILE A 5 5.89 -10.75 0.64
CA ILE A 5 6.51 -11.32 1.84
C ILE A 5 5.50 -11.36 2.97
N LEU A 6 4.72 -10.29 3.11
CA LEU A 6 3.59 -10.15 4.01
C LEU A 6 2.49 -9.39 3.27
N GLU A 7 1.25 -9.68 3.62
CA GLU A 7 0.10 -8.96 3.06
C GLU A 7 -1.02 -8.86 4.10
N LYS A 8 -1.88 -7.86 3.90
CA LYS A 8 -3.10 -7.67 4.68
C LYS A 8 -4.13 -6.95 3.85
N ASP A 9 -5.34 -7.50 3.82
CA ASP A 9 -6.52 -6.86 3.26
C ASP A 9 -7.48 -6.40 4.37
N GLY A 10 -8.40 -5.53 3.98
CA GLY A 10 -9.51 -5.15 4.82
C GLY A 10 -10.55 -4.33 4.09
N MET A 11 -11.56 -3.92 4.85
CA MET A 11 -12.63 -3.07 4.38
C MET A 11 -12.80 -1.92 5.35
N LYS A 12 -13.01 -0.72 4.81
CA LYS A 12 -13.40 0.46 5.58
C LYS A 12 -14.80 0.88 5.15
N SER A 13 -15.72 0.98 6.09
CA SER A 13 -17.08 1.47 5.85
C SER A 13 -17.16 2.92 6.32
N GLU A 14 -17.32 3.86 5.41
CA GLU A 14 -17.45 5.29 5.73
C GLU A 14 -18.57 5.91 4.88
N PHE A 15 -19.47 6.66 5.52
CA PHE A 15 -20.64 7.29 4.88
C PHE A 15 -21.54 6.34 4.06
N GLY A 16 -21.62 5.06 4.47
CA GLY A 16 -22.41 4.04 3.75
C GLY A 16 -21.71 3.45 2.52
N ILE A 17 -20.48 3.86 2.24
CA ILE A 17 -19.63 3.33 1.18
C ILE A 17 -18.64 2.34 1.80
N ASN A 18 -18.57 1.14 1.22
CA ASN A 18 -17.59 0.13 1.61
C ASN A 18 -16.39 0.20 0.68
N VAL A 19 -15.27 0.69 1.20
CA VAL A 19 -14.00 0.78 0.49
C VAL A 19 -13.10 -0.38 0.89
N THR A 20 -12.82 -1.29 -0.04
CA THR A 20 -11.81 -2.32 0.18
C THR A 20 -10.42 -1.73 0.07
N TRP A 21 -9.49 -2.26 0.86
CA TRP A 21 -8.08 -1.89 0.79
C TRP A 21 -7.20 -3.12 0.97
N TYR A 22 -5.99 -3.06 0.41
CA TYR A 22 -4.99 -4.10 0.47
C TYR A 22 -3.61 -3.47 0.64
N ALA A 23 -2.75 -4.11 1.43
CA ALA A 23 -1.36 -3.74 1.61
C ALA A 23 -0.49 -5.00 1.44
N ALA A 24 0.57 -4.89 0.65
CA ALA A 24 1.54 -5.95 0.39
C ALA A 24 2.95 -5.45 0.66
N VAL A 25 3.82 -6.33 1.14
CA VAL A 25 5.23 -6.03 1.40
C VAL A 25 6.11 -6.78 0.42
N HIS A 26 7.09 -6.07 -0.14
CA HIS A 26 8.09 -6.61 -1.05
C HIS A 26 9.50 -6.22 -0.58
N SER A 27 10.51 -6.93 -1.06
CA SER A 27 11.89 -6.50 -0.90
C SER A 27 12.10 -5.17 -1.63
N HIS A 28 12.85 -4.26 -1.02
CA HIS A 28 13.12 -2.98 -1.63
C HIS A 28 14.06 -3.17 -2.83
N PRO A 29 13.72 -2.62 -4.02
CA PRO A 29 14.49 -2.86 -5.25
C PRO A 29 15.91 -2.30 -5.23
N LEU A 30 16.11 -1.14 -4.59
CA LEU A 30 17.39 -0.43 -4.57
C LEU A 30 18.25 -0.74 -3.34
N ASN A 31 17.67 -1.20 -2.23
CA ASN A 31 18.38 -1.33 -0.97
C ASN A 31 18.20 -2.74 -0.38
N LYS A 32 19.23 -3.57 -0.56
CA LYS A 32 19.22 -4.97 -0.10
C LYS A 32 18.95 -5.06 1.40
N GLY A 33 18.07 -5.98 1.79
CA GLY A 33 17.67 -6.18 3.19
C GLY A 33 16.66 -5.16 3.72
N LYS A 34 16.24 -4.19 2.89
CA LYS A 34 15.13 -3.30 3.21
C LYS A 34 13.85 -3.79 2.55
N TYR A 35 12.74 -3.26 3.01
CA TYR A 35 11.40 -3.60 2.57
C TYR A 35 10.63 -2.35 2.16
N SER A 36 9.79 -2.50 1.16
CA SER A 36 8.84 -1.50 0.69
C SER A 36 7.45 -2.13 0.70
N TYR A 37 6.41 -1.31 0.65
CA TYR A 37 5.04 -1.81 0.55
C TYR A 37 4.35 -1.29 -0.71
N ALA A 38 3.36 -2.03 -1.19
CA ALA A 38 2.38 -1.57 -2.18
C ALA A 38 1.01 -1.55 -1.53
N ILE A 39 0.15 -0.63 -1.96
CA ILE A 39 -1.24 -0.56 -1.48
C ILE A 39 -2.19 -0.52 -2.67
N ALA A 40 -3.40 -1.05 -2.45
CA ALA A 40 -4.50 -0.91 -3.38
C ALA A 40 -5.77 -0.47 -2.64
N THR A 41 -6.52 0.42 -3.26
CA THR A 41 -7.81 0.93 -2.76
C THR A 41 -8.88 0.62 -3.80
N HIS A 42 -10.02 0.02 -3.43
CA HIS A 42 -11.03 -0.45 -4.39
C HIS A 42 -10.46 -1.34 -5.51
N ASN A 43 -9.52 -2.22 -5.18
CA ASN A 43 -8.80 -3.08 -6.13
C ASN A 43 -7.98 -2.30 -7.19
N VAL A 44 -7.79 -0.99 -7.02
CA VAL A 44 -6.91 -0.17 -7.85
C VAL A 44 -5.58 -0.01 -7.13
N LEU A 45 -4.51 -0.48 -7.76
CA LEU A 45 -3.15 -0.36 -7.24
C LEU A 45 -2.73 1.10 -7.25
N GLU A 46 -2.28 1.61 -6.11
CA GLU A 46 -1.86 3.00 -5.97
C GLU A 46 -0.48 3.19 -6.59
N ARG A 47 -0.35 4.27 -7.37
CA ARG A 47 0.92 4.66 -7.96
C ARG A 47 1.66 5.60 -7.02
N ASN A 48 2.92 5.28 -6.80
CA ASN A 48 3.88 6.18 -6.18
C ASN A 48 4.22 7.29 -7.19
N LEU A 49 3.98 8.55 -6.80
CA LEU A 49 4.28 9.74 -7.59
C LEU A 49 5.79 9.95 -7.79
N PHE A 50 6.60 9.36 -6.91
CA PHE A 50 8.05 9.38 -6.94
C PHE A 50 8.57 7.94 -6.99
N PRO A 51 8.42 7.28 -8.16
CA PRO A 51 8.74 5.87 -8.30
C PRO A 51 10.22 5.63 -8.01
N LEU A 52 10.49 4.59 -7.21
CA LEU A 52 11.87 4.24 -6.82
C LEU A 52 12.70 3.72 -8.00
N ALA A 53 12.04 3.15 -9.02
CA ALA A 53 12.61 2.71 -10.28
C ALA A 53 11.52 2.69 -11.36
N ASP A 54 11.91 2.68 -12.65
CA ASP A 54 10.97 2.66 -13.78
C ASP A 54 9.98 1.48 -13.74
N PHE A 55 10.34 0.38 -13.08
CA PHE A 55 9.54 -0.85 -13.01
C PHE A 55 8.72 -1.00 -11.70
N ASP A 56 8.99 -0.20 -10.66
CA ASP A 56 8.38 -0.33 -9.33
C ASP A 56 7.59 0.91 -8.93
N SER A 57 6.76 1.39 -9.86
CA SER A 57 5.93 2.59 -9.69
C SER A 57 4.85 2.50 -8.63
N CYS A 58 4.72 1.37 -7.93
CA CYS A 58 3.70 1.12 -6.93
C CYS A 58 4.29 0.78 -5.54
N LEU A 59 5.61 0.79 -5.41
CA LEU A 59 6.28 0.55 -4.12
C LEU A 59 6.55 1.86 -3.40
N PHE A 60 6.27 1.86 -2.10
CA PHE A 60 6.39 2.99 -1.19
C PHE A 60 7.30 2.65 -0.01
N GLY A 61 8.04 3.67 0.42
CA GLY A 61 8.88 3.64 1.62
C GLY A 61 10.08 2.69 1.57
N CYS A 62 10.89 2.75 2.62
CA CYS A 62 12.10 1.96 2.81
C CYS A 62 12.26 1.65 4.30
N TYR A 63 11.99 0.40 4.67
CA TYR A 63 11.90 -0.04 6.06
C TYR A 63 12.90 -1.15 6.37
N ASP A 64 13.32 -1.22 7.63
CA ASP A 64 14.25 -2.24 8.13
C ASP A 64 13.61 -3.62 8.25
N THR A 65 12.30 -3.67 8.49
CA THR A 65 11.60 -4.94 8.72
C THR A 65 10.33 -5.05 7.88
N PRO A 66 9.92 -6.27 7.47
CA PRO A 66 8.68 -6.48 6.76
C PRO A 66 7.45 -5.99 7.55
N ARG A 67 7.49 -6.11 8.88
CA ARG A 67 6.39 -5.72 9.75
C ARG A 67 6.22 -4.21 9.84
N GLN A 68 7.31 -3.45 9.86
CA GLN A 68 7.24 -1.98 9.77
C GLN A 68 6.66 -1.54 8.43
N ALA A 69 7.13 -2.13 7.33
CA ALA A 69 6.58 -1.85 6.00
C ALA A 69 5.07 -2.17 5.93
N LEU A 70 4.65 -3.33 6.47
CA LEU A 70 3.23 -3.70 6.50
C LEU A 70 2.39 -2.72 7.31
N ASN A 71 2.84 -2.36 8.52
CA ASN A 71 2.10 -1.42 9.37
C ASN A 71 1.92 -0.07 8.69
N ALA A 72 2.98 0.45 8.04
CA ALA A 72 2.92 1.69 7.28
C ALA A 72 1.96 1.57 6.08
N GLY A 73 2.04 0.47 5.33
CA GLY A 73 1.12 0.22 4.21
C GLY A 73 -0.35 0.12 4.65
N VAL A 74 -0.63 -0.52 5.78
CA VAL A 74 -1.99 -0.61 6.34
C VAL A 74 -2.51 0.77 6.73
N GLU A 75 -1.69 1.57 7.41
CA GLU A 75 -2.07 2.94 7.80
C GLU A 75 -2.38 3.80 6.56
N GLU A 76 -1.49 3.77 5.56
CA GLU A 76 -1.71 4.56 4.34
C GLU A 76 -2.92 4.07 3.54
N ALA A 77 -3.11 2.76 3.39
CA ALA A 77 -4.25 2.18 2.69
C ALA A 77 -5.59 2.56 3.36
N GLN A 78 -5.64 2.56 4.69
CA GLN A 78 -6.81 3.01 5.44
C GLN A 78 -7.07 4.51 5.28
N ASN A 79 -6.02 5.33 5.27
CA ASN A 79 -6.16 6.77 5.06
C ASN A 79 -6.69 7.07 3.64
N ARG A 80 -6.11 6.47 2.59
CA ARG A 80 -6.59 6.62 1.21
C ARG A 80 -8.03 6.12 1.02
N ALA A 81 -8.38 4.99 1.65
CA ALA A 81 -9.75 4.49 1.65
C ALA A 81 -10.75 5.49 2.24
N SER A 82 -10.35 6.24 3.26
CA SER A 82 -11.18 7.28 3.89
C SER A 82 -11.38 8.47 2.95
N ASP A 83 -10.30 8.93 2.33
CA ASP A 83 -10.34 10.10 1.45
C ASP A 83 -11.13 9.81 0.17
N PHE A 84 -11.11 8.57 -0.32
CA PHE A 84 -11.99 8.12 -1.40
C PHE A 84 -13.47 8.22 -1.00
N GLY A 85 -13.83 7.80 0.22
CA GLY A 85 -15.20 7.92 0.74
C GLY A 85 -15.69 9.37 0.87
N LYS A 86 -14.80 10.32 1.18
CA LYS A 86 -15.13 11.76 1.27
C LYS A 86 -15.36 12.39 -0.11
N ASN A 87 -14.66 11.94 -1.14
CA ASN A 87 -14.70 12.54 -2.49
C ASN A 87 -15.88 12.08 -3.36
N ILE A 88 -16.74 11.17 -2.88
CA ILE A 88 -17.96 10.72 -3.59
C ILE A 88 -19.20 11.55 -3.18
N ARG A 89 -19.02 12.70 -2.53
CA ARG A 89 -20.10 13.58 -2.05
C ARG A 89 -20.39 14.75 -2.97
#